data_AF-A0A948I275-F1
#
_entry.id   AF-A0A948I275-F1
#
_cell.length_a   1.000
_cell.length_b   1.000
_cell.length_c   1.000
_cell.angle_alpha   90.00
_cell.angle_beta   90.00
_cell.angle_gamma   90.00
#
_symmetry.space_group_name_H-M   'P 1'
#
loop_
_entity.id
_entity.type
_entity.pdbx_description
1 polymer ?
#
loop_
_entity_poly.entity_id
_entity_poly.type
_entity_poly.pdbx_seq_one_letter_code
_entity_poly.pdbx_strand_id
1 'polypeptide(L)'
;MTYTHILPPSLRTGLLAALMLLTSVIASQPAVAQGTALRIAAVVNDEIISVLDLDIRISLTIFGAGMPNNQETRQRLAAQVLRGLIDERLQMQEARRLNITVSEAEINEAI
;
A
#
# COMPACT_ATOMS: atom_id res chain seq x y z
N MET A 1 -51.34 -47.11 -8.64
CA MET A 1 -51.52 -46.11 -7.56
C MET A 1 -50.20 -45.39 -7.36
N THR A 2 -50.03 -44.27 -8.05
CA THR A 2 -48.84 -43.39 -7.99
C THR A 2 -49.24 -42.16 -7.19
N TYR A 3 -48.79 -42.06 -5.93
CA TYR A 3 -49.03 -40.87 -5.11
C TYR A 3 -47.80 -39.97 -5.15
N THR A 4 -47.88 -38.97 -6.02
CA THR A 4 -47.02 -37.79 -6.09
C THR A 4 -47.06 -37.04 -4.75
N HIS A 5 -45.93 -37.00 -4.03
CA HIS A 5 -45.82 -36.17 -2.83
C HIS A 5 -45.55 -34.72 -3.26
N ILE A 6 -46.63 -34.00 -3.53
CA ILE A 6 -46.62 -32.56 -3.76
C ILE A 6 -46.27 -31.91 -2.42
N LEU A 7 -45.06 -31.34 -2.31
CA LEU A 7 -44.64 -30.57 -1.14
C LEU A 7 -45.60 -29.37 -0.98
N PRO A 8 -46.22 -29.15 0.20
CA PRO A 8 -47.25 -28.15 0.36
C PRO A 8 -46.73 -26.74 0.04
N PRO A 9 -47.51 -25.90 -0.66
CA PRO A 9 -47.08 -24.59 -1.14
C PRO A 9 -46.64 -23.62 -0.02
N SER A 10 -47.15 -23.81 1.20
CA SER A 10 -46.75 -23.08 2.42
C SER A 10 -45.32 -23.40 2.87
N LEU A 11 -44.83 -24.61 2.61
CA LEU A 11 -43.47 -25.02 3.00
C LEU A 11 -42.42 -24.57 1.98
N ARG A 12 -42.80 -24.46 0.69
CA ARG A 12 -41.95 -23.92 -0.38
C ARG A 12 -41.75 -22.41 -0.24
N THR A 13 -42.80 -21.67 0.09
CA THR A 13 -42.75 -20.22 0.32
C THR A 13 -41.98 -19.87 1.59
N GLY A 14 -42.14 -20.65 2.67
CA GLY A 14 -41.32 -20.52 3.87
C GLY A 14 -39.83 -20.77 3.63
N LEU A 15 -39.49 -21.80 2.84
CA LEU A 15 -38.10 -22.12 2.49
C LEU A 15 -37.46 -21.05 1.59
N LEU A 16 -38.20 -20.51 0.62
CA LEU A 16 -37.73 -19.43 -0.25
C LEU A 16 -37.56 -18.12 0.53
N ALA A 17 -38.50 -17.78 1.41
CA ALA A 17 -38.39 -16.61 2.27
C ALA A 17 -37.20 -16.71 3.24
N ALA A 18 -36.98 -17.88 3.83
CA ALA A 18 -35.83 -18.14 4.69
C ALA A 18 -34.51 -18.03 3.93
N LEU A 19 -34.43 -18.55 2.70
CA LEU A 19 -33.24 -18.44 1.86
C LEU A 19 -32.97 -16.98 1.43
N MET A 20 -34.01 -16.20 1.15
CA MET A 20 -33.90 -14.79 0.75
C MET A 20 -33.53 -13.86 1.93
N LEU A 21 -33.98 -14.20 3.15
CA LEU A 21 -33.54 -13.56 4.38
C LEU A 21 -32.06 -13.88 4.68
N LEU A 22 -31.62 -15.11 4.40
CA LEU A 22 -30.24 -15.53 4.65
C LEU A 22 -29.26 -14.85 3.69
N THR A 23 -29.64 -14.63 2.43
CA THR A 23 -28.80 -13.92 1.46
C THR A 23 -28.70 -12.41 1.72
N SER A 24 -29.73 -11.80 2.31
CA SER A 24 -29.74 -10.36 2.63
C SER A 24 -28.74 -9.98 3.74
N VAL A 25 -28.43 -10.92 4.66
CA VAL A 25 -27.45 -10.70 5.73
C VAL A 25 -26.01 -10.71 5.20
N ILE A 26 -25.72 -11.47 4.13
CA ILE A 26 -24.35 -11.57 3.58
C ILE A 26 -23.98 -10.34 2.74
N ALA A 27 -24.95 -9.65 2.14
CA ALA A 27 -24.72 -8.46 1.31
C ALA A 27 -24.38 -7.19 2.12
N SER A 28 -24.55 -7.22 3.45
CA SER A 28 -24.36 -6.07 4.33
C SER A 28 -23.00 -6.08 5.04
N GLN A 29 -21.94 -6.52 4.35
CA GLN A 29 -20.59 -6.35 4.87
C GLN A 29 -20.14 -4.90 4.61
N PRO A 30 -19.64 -4.19 5.63
CA PRO A 30 -19.07 -2.86 5.41
C PRO A 30 -17.88 -3.00 4.46
N ALA A 31 -17.92 -2.28 3.34
CA ALA A 31 -16.78 -2.14 2.46
C ALA A 31 -15.68 -1.38 3.21
N VAL A 32 -14.76 -2.12 3.83
CA VAL A 32 -13.52 -1.56 4.36
C VAL A 32 -12.73 -1.01 3.17
N ALA A 33 -12.78 0.30 2.98
CA ALA A 33 -11.94 0.98 2.01
C ALA A 33 -10.47 0.62 2.32
N GLN A 34 -9.82 -0.13 1.44
CA GLN A 34 -8.39 -0.43 1.52
C GLN A 34 -7.58 0.81 1.12
N GLY A 35 -7.81 1.92 1.82
CA GLY A 35 -7.00 3.11 1.71
C GLY A 35 -5.84 2.96 2.67
N THR A 36 -4.75 2.32 2.26
CA THR A 36 -3.45 2.63 2.85
C THR A 36 -3.15 4.06 2.43
N ALA A 37 -3.70 5.04 3.14
CA ALA A 37 -3.42 6.44 2.92
C ALA A 37 -1.89 6.58 3.04
N LEU A 38 -1.24 6.93 1.93
CA LEU A 38 0.19 7.17 1.90
C LEU A 38 0.47 8.26 2.93
N ARG A 39 1.10 7.89 4.05
CA ARG A 39 1.39 8.84 5.11
C ARG A 39 2.57 9.72 4.69
N ILE A 40 2.54 10.98 5.09
CA ILE A 40 3.59 11.95 4.82
C ILE A 40 4.67 11.81 5.90
N ALA A 41 5.92 11.60 5.48
CA ALA A 41 7.08 11.59 6.38
C ALA A 41 7.70 13.00 6.47
N ALA A 42 7.78 13.72 5.35
CA ALA A 42 8.24 15.10 5.28
C ALA A 42 7.72 15.81 4.03
N VAL A 43 7.77 17.14 4.03
CA VAL A 43 7.48 18.00 2.88
C VAL A 43 8.72 18.86 2.64
N VAL A 44 9.20 18.88 1.39
CA VAL A 44 10.41 19.60 0.96
C VAL A 44 10.04 20.52 -0.19
N ASN A 45 9.94 21.81 0.10
CA ASN A 45 9.28 22.79 -0.78
C ASN A 45 7.86 22.29 -1.13
N ASP A 46 7.59 22.00 -2.41
CA ASP A 46 6.29 21.54 -2.89
C ASP A 46 6.22 20.01 -3.10
N GLU A 47 7.25 19.26 -2.70
CA GLU A 47 7.34 17.82 -2.91
C GLU A 47 7.24 17.03 -1.61
N ILE A 48 6.51 15.91 -1.66
CA ILE A 48 6.26 15.04 -0.50
C ILE A 48 7.26 13.88 -0.49
N ILE A 49 7.75 13.55 0.70
CA ILE A 49 8.44 12.29 1.00
C ILE A 49 7.44 11.41 1.77
N SER A 50 7.13 10.23 1.25
CA SER A 50 6.16 9.33 1.89
C SER A 50 6.83 8.46 2.97
N VAL A 51 6.02 7.98 3.92
CA VAL A 51 6.47 7.00 4.92
C VAL A 51 6.89 5.69 4.26
N LEU A 52 6.29 5.34 3.12
CA LEU A 52 6.68 4.17 2.34
C LEU A 52 8.11 4.32 1.80
N ASP A 53 8.45 5.46 1.23
CA ASP A 53 9.80 5.73 0.70
C ASP A 53 10.85 5.63 1.80
N LEU A 54 10.54 6.21 2.97
CA LEU A 54 11.39 6.13 4.16
C LEU A 54 11.58 4.67 4.60
N ASP A 55 10.51 3.88 4.67
CA ASP A 55 10.58 2.49 5.12
C ASP A 55 11.34 1.58 4.15
N ILE A 56 11.12 1.74 2.85
CA ILE A 56 11.87 1.04 1.80
C ILE A 56 13.36 1.35 1.94
N ARG A 57 13.71 2.64 2.06
CA ARG A 57 15.10 3.07 2.14
C ARG A 57 15.79 2.55 3.41
N ILE A 58 15.12 2.59 4.56
CA ILE A 58 15.62 1.98 5.80
C ILE A 58 15.87 0.47 5.60
N SER A 59 14.91 -0.23 5.00
CA SER A 59 15.02 -1.68 4.77
C SER A 59 16.21 -2.04 3.87
N LEU A 60 16.40 -1.29 2.79
CA LEU A 60 17.54 -1.46 1.90
C LEU A 60 18.87 -1.17 2.61
N THR A 61 18.93 -0.11 3.42
CA THR A 61 20.13 0.21 4.22
C THR A 61 20.46 -0.90 5.21
N ILE A 62 19.46 -1.44 5.92
CA ILE A 62 19.64 -2.56 6.85
C ILE A 62 20.15 -3.79 6.11
N PHE A 63 19.54 -4.13 4.99
CA PHE A 63 19.92 -5.28 4.17
C PHE A 63 21.34 -5.14 3.62
N GLY A 64 21.67 -4.01 2.99
CA GLY A 64 22.99 -3.77 2.41
C GLY A 64 24.13 -3.70 3.43
N ALA A 65 23.84 -3.24 4.65
CA ALA A 65 24.83 -3.15 5.73
C ALA A 65 24.90 -4.41 6.62
N GLY A 66 24.05 -5.42 6.38
CA GLY A 66 23.98 -6.62 7.23
C GLY A 66 23.56 -6.33 8.69
N MET A 67 22.84 -5.22 8.92
CA MET A 67 22.40 -4.83 10.26
C MET A 67 21.19 -5.66 10.73
N PRO A 68 20.96 -5.80 12.05
CA PRO A 68 19.78 -6.48 12.55
C PRO A 68 18.51 -5.66 12.25
N ASN A 69 17.54 -6.29 11.58
CA ASN A 69 16.23 -5.69 11.29
C ASN A 69 15.31 -5.71 12.52
N ASN A 70 15.66 -4.91 13.53
CA ASN A 70 14.87 -4.72 14.74
C ASN A 70 14.41 -3.25 14.88
N GLN A 71 13.47 -3.01 15.79
CA GLN A 71 12.86 -1.69 15.96
C GLN A 71 13.88 -0.62 16.36
N GLU A 72 14.84 -0.95 17.21
CA GLU A 72 15.87 -0.02 17.67
C GLU A 72 16.77 0.47 16.53
N THR A 73 17.28 -0.46 15.71
CA THR A 73 18.07 -0.14 14.51
C THR A 73 17.25 0.73 13.55
N ARG A 74 16.00 0.36 13.30
CA ARG A 74 15.10 1.09 12.40
C ARG A 74 14.84 2.52 12.89
N GLN A 75 14.60 2.72 14.18
CA GLN A 75 14.41 4.04 14.78
C GLN A 75 15.66 4.91 14.67
N ARG A 76 16.85 4.34 14.93
CA ARG A 76 18.13 5.04 14.78
C ARG A 76 18.37 5.47 13.34
N LEU A 77 18.09 4.58 12.37
CA LEU A 77 18.29 4.87 10.96
C LEU A 77 17.25 5.83 10.38
N ALA A 78 16.02 5.84 10.89
CA ALA A 78 14.95 6.66 10.33
C ALA A 78 15.32 8.14 10.22
N ALA A 79 15.92 8.72 11.25
CA ALA A 79 16.36 10.12 11.23
C ALA A 79 17.51 10.39 10.25
N GLN A 80 18.42 9.42 10.08
CA GLN A 80 19.53 9.54 9.12
C GLN A 80 19.03 9.42 7.69
N VAL A 81 18.21 8.40 7.41
CA VAL A 81 17.64 8.15 6.09
C VAL A 81 16.72 9.28 5.66
N LEU A 82 15.88 9.80 6.56
CA LEU A 82 15.00 10.92 6.25
C LEU A 82 15.78 12.17 5.81
N ARG A 83 16.89 12.50 6.49
CA ARG A 83 17.78 13.59 6.08
C ARG A 83 18.36 13.35 4.69
N GLY A 84 18.86 12.15 4.43
CA GLY A 84 19.35 11.78 3.10
C GLY A 84 18.28 11.93 2.01
N LEU A 85 17.04 11.51 2.27
CA LEU A 85 15.93 11.67 1.34
C LEU A 85 15.58 13.15 1.09
N ILE A 86 15.67 14.00 2.12
CA ILE A 86 15.47 15.45 1.97
C ILE A 86 16.56 16.04 1.07
N ASP A 87 17.82 15.73 1.34
CA ASP A 87 18.95 16.23 0.55
C ASP A 87 18.86 15.77 -0.91
N GLU A 88 18.53 14.51 -1.16
CA GLU A 88 18.29 13.98 -2.50
C GLU A 88 17.15 14.73 -3.22
N ARG A 89 16.07 15.04 -2.51
CA ARG A 89 14.95 15.79 -3.10
C ARG A 89 15.38 17.20 -3.50
N LEU A 90 16.14 17.89 -2.64
CA LEU A 90 16.67 19.21 -2.93
C LEU A 90 17.66 19.18 -4.12
N GLN A 91 18.56 18.19 -4.16
CA GLN A 91 19.50 18.02 -5.26
C GLN A 91 18.78 17.77 -6.58
N MET A 92 17.75 16.92 -6.58
CA MET A 92 16.96 16.65 -7.78
C MET A 92 16.16 17.87 -8.24
N GLN A 93 15.65 18.69 -7.31
CA GLN A 93 15.01 19.97 -7.66
C GLN A 93 16.01 20.92 -8.31
N GLU A 94 17.21 21.03 -7.76
CA GLU A 94 18.25 21.91 -8.29
C GLU A 94 18.78 21.44 -9.65
N ALA A 95 18.96 20.13 -9.83
CA ALA A 95 19.32 19.54 -11.12
C ALA A 95 18.28 19.87 -12.21
N ARG A 96 16.98 19.76 -11.88
CA ARG A 96 15.90 20.19 -12.80
C ARG A 96 15.95 21.69 -13.09
N ARG A 97 16.18 22.52 -12.07
CA ARG A 97 16.31 23.99 -12.22
C ARG A 97 17.45 24.36 -13.17
N LEU A 98 18.54 23.60 -13.14
CA LEU A 98 19.71 23.78 -13.99
C LEU A 98 19.63 23.04 -15.33
N ASN A 99 18.52 22.35 -15.62
CA ASN A 99 18.34 21.50 -16.81
C ASN A 99 19.43 20.43 -16.98
N ILE A 100 19.91 19.87 -15.87
CA ILE A 100 20.85 18.75 -15.88
C ILE A 100 20.05 17.47 -16.19
N THR A 101 20.37 16.82 -17.30
CA THR A 101 19.74 15.57 -17.75
C THR A 101 20.81 14.53 -18.06
N VAL A 102 20.53 13.26 -17.78
CA VAL A 102 21.41 12.14 -18.11
C VAL A 102 20.75 11.33 -19.21
N SER A 103 21.46 11.08 -20.30
CA SER A 103 21.01 10.27 -21.42
C SER A 103 21.25 8.77 -21.19
N GLU A 104 20.51 7.92 -21.87
CA GLU A 104 20.70 6.46 -21.83
C GLU A 104 22.12 6.05 -22.28
N ALA A 105 22.71 6.80 -23.23
CA ALA A 105 24.07 6.52 -23.68
C ALA A 105 25.10 6.72 -22.55
N GLU A 106 24.96 7.80 -21.77
CA GLU A 106 25.81 8.08 -20.61
C GLU A 106 25.60 7.06 -19.48
N ILE A 107 24.37 6.55 -19.29
CA ILE A 107 24.10 5.47 -18.33
C ILE A 107 24.83 4.19 -18.75
N ASN A 108 24.74 3.81 -20.03
CA ASN A 108 25.37 2.58 -20.53
C ASN A 108 26.90 2.62 -20.50
N GLU A 109 27.51 3.81 -20.53
CA GLU A 109 28.97 3.96 -20.39
C GLU A 109 29.44 3.80 -18.93
N ALA A 110 28.57 4.08 -17.96
CA ALA A 110 28.92 4.12 -16.54
C ALA A 110 28.73 2.79 -15.77
N ILE A 111 28.12 1.78 -16.39
CA ILE A 111 27.80 0.46 -15.79
C ILE A 111 28.67 -0.62 -16.42
#